data_AF-A0A316EBF9-F1
#
_entry.id   AF-A0A316EBF9-F1
#
_cell.length_a   1.000
_cell.length_b   1.000
_cell.length_c   1.000
_cell.angle_alpha   90.00
_cell.angle_beta   90.00
_cell.angle_gamma   90.00
#
_symmetry.space_group_name_H-M   'P 1'
#
loop_
_entity.id
_entity.type
_entity.pdbx_description
1 polymer ?
#
loop_
_entity_poly.entity_id
_entity_poly.type
_entity_poly.pdbx_seq_one_letter_code
_entity_poly.pdbx_strand_id
1 'polypeptide(L)'
;MENLRVYLTKQSSGYGFSILPNQKLKIIEEFGDRANPASFIVVNYGKKSNFQSMLGWLETAVLPLLLGMYNQEDLKKIKTVSFYDPESDTKIEDLNLYE
;
A
#
# COMPACT_ATOMS: atom_id res chain seq x y z
N MET A 1 10.09 4.65 -8.07
CA MET A 1 9.65 5.48 -6.94
C MET A 1 10.39 5.00 -5.72
N GLU A 2 11.19 5.82 -5.04
CA GLU A 2 11.92 5.31 -3.87
C GLU A 2 11.01 5.01 -2.68
N ASN A 3 9.98 5.83 -2.44
CA ASN A 3 9.07 5.66 -1.32
C ASN A 3 7.62 5.90 -1.74
N LEU A 4 6.74 4.95 -1.40
CA LEU A 4 5.30 5.08 -1.49
C LEU A 4 4.72 5.33 -0.10
N ARG A 5 3.95 6.41 0.06
CA ARG A 5 3.18 6.66 1.28
C ARG A 5 1.82 5.97 1.15
N VAL A 6 1.40 5.27 2.18
CA VAL A 6 0.06 4.67 2.27
C VAL A 6 -0.53 5.03 3.62
N TYR A 7 -1.76 5.50 3.64
CA TYR A 7 -2.48 5.70 4.90
C TYR A 7 -3.17 4.42 5.32
N LEU A 8 -2.99 4.09 6.59
CA LEU A 8 -3.54 2.91 7.23
C LEU A 8 -4.67 3.31 8.18
N THR A 9 -5.90 2.90 7.87
CA THR A 9 -7.05 3.12 8.74
C THR A 9 -7.44 1.80 9.39
N LYS A 10 -7.38 1.71 10.72
CA LYS A 10 -7.86 0.53 11.44
C LYS A 10 -9.39 0.50 11.41
N GLN A 11 -9.97 -0.61 11.01
CA GLN A 11 -11.41 -0.86 11.04
C GLN A 11 -11.75 -1.97 12.04
N SER A 12 -13.03 -2.09 12.41
CA SER A 12 -13.51 -3.10 13.36
C SER A 12 -13.22 -4.54 12.90
N SER A 13 -13.24 -4.77 11.59
CA SER A 13 -13.05 -6.08 10.96
C SER A 13 -11.80 -6.16 10.06
N GLY A 14 -10.94 -5.14 10.04
CA GLY A 14 -9.97 -5.02 8.95
C GLY A 14 -8.99 -3.85 9.06
N TYR A 15 -8.22 -3.66 7.99
CA TYR A 15 -7.47 -2.44 7.72
C TYR A 15 -7.86 -1.88 6.35
N GLY A 16 -8.04 -0.56 6.31
CA GLY A 16 -8.17 0.23 5.09
C GLY A 16 -6.82 0.81 4.68
N PHE A 17 -6.56 0.85 3.38
CA PHE A 17 -5.34 1.37 2.78
C PHE A 17 -5.71 2.43 1.74
N SER A 18 -5.21 3.65 1.88
CA SER A 18 -5.45 4.73 0.92
C SER A 18 -4.16 5.37 0.42
N ILE A 19 -4.21 5.85 -0.82
CA ILE A 19 -3.14 6.62 -1.45
C ILE A 19 -3.70 8.00 -1.80
N LEU A 20 -2.93 9.05 -1.52
CA LEU A 20 -3.35 10.42 -1.83
C LEU A 20 -3.40 10.67 -3.34
N PRO A 21 -4.26 11.60 -3.81
CA PRO A 21 -4.37 11.92 -5.23
C PRO A 21 -3.04 12.29 -5.91
N ASN A 22 -2.18 13.06 -5.23
CA ASN A 22 -0.87 13.44 -5.75
C ASN A 22 0.08 12.25 -5.92
N GLN A 23 -0.02 11.24 -5.08
CA GLN A 23 0.78 10.01 -5.21
C GLN A 23 0.24 9.11 -6.30
N LYS A 24 -1.08 9.03 -6.47
CA LYS A 24 -1.67 8.33 -7.61
C LYS A 24 -1.17 8.89 -8.94
N LEU A 25 -1.12 10.22 -9.06
CA LEU A 25 -0.56 10.88 -10.25
C LEU A 25 0.89 10.49 -10.48
N LYS A 26 1.74 10.53 -9.44
CA LYS A 26 3.14 10.08 -9.54
C LYS A 26 3.28 8.62 -9.97
N ILE A 27 2.43 7.73 -9.46
CA ILE A 27 2.39 6.32 -9.88
C ILE A 27 2.04 6.23 -11.37
N ILE A 28 1.00 6.94 -11.81
CA ILE A 28 0.58 6.92 -13.22
C ILE A 28 1.67 7.52 -14.13
N GLU A 29 2.34 8.60 -13.71
CA GLU A 29 3.45 9.21 -14.44
C GLU A 29 4.66 8.26 -14.58
N GLU A 30 4.95 7.48 -13.54
CA GLU A 30 6.10 6.58 -13.55
C GLU A 30 5.82 5.25 -14.29
N PHE A 31 4.62 4.71 -14.16
CA PHE A 31 4.29 3.37 -14.64
C PHE A 31 3.41 3.35 -15.90
N GLY A 32 2.72 4.46 -16.23
CA GLY A 32 1.83 4.59 -17.37
C GLY A 32 0.63 3.63 -17.30
N ASP A 33 0.25 3.07 -18.44
CA ASP A 33 -0.88 2.13 -18.58
C ASP A 33 -0.71 0.81 -17.78
N ARG A 34 0.46 0.60 -17.17
CA ARG A 34 0.74 -0.57 -16.33
C ARG A 34 0.27 -0.41 -14.89
N ALA A 35 -0.15 0.80 -14.49
CA ALA A 35 -0.67 1.08 -13.16
C ALA A 35 -2.08 1.69 -13.23
N ASN A 36 -2.94 1.25 -12.33
CA ASN A 36 -4.27 1.83 -12.14
C ASN A 36 -4.55 1.90 -10.63
N PRO A 37 -3.91 2.84 -9.91
CA PRO A 37 -3.98 2.86 -8.47
C PRO A 37 -5.40 3.13 -7.97
N ALA A 38 -5.87 2.30 -7.05
CA ALA A 38 -7.09 2.53 -6.30
C ALA A 38 -6.88 3.71 -5.33
N SER A 39 -7.94 4.47 -5.07
CA SER A 39 -7.89 5.51 -4.03
C SER A 39 -7.90 4.90 -2.64
N PHE A 40 -8.59 3.78 -2.49
CA PHE A 40 -8.79 3.11 -1.21
C PHE A 40 -9.14 1.63 -1.44
N ILE A 41 -8.60 0.75 -0.61
CA ILE A 41 -9.02 -0.65 -0.51
C ILE A 41 -9.19 -1.03 0.95
N VAL A 42 -10.08 -1.97 1.23
CA VAL A 42 -10.28 -2.54 2.58
C VAL A 42 -9.97 -4.02 2.54
N VAL A 43 -9.16 -4.47 3.48
CA VAL A 43 -8.89 -5.88 3.71
C VAL A 43 -9.55 -6.27 5.03
N ASN A 44 -10.60 -7.08 4.96
CA ASN A 44 -11.27 -7.64 6.13
C ASN A 44 -10.65 -8.98 6.52
N TYR A 45 -10.57 -9.25 7.82
CA TYR A 45 -10.08 -10.52 8.36
C TYR A 45 -11.21 -11.37 8.90
N GLY A 46 -11.21 -12.65 8.55
CA GLY A 46 -12.14 -13.64 9.14
C GLY A 46 -11.83 -13.99 10.60
N LYS A 47 -10.62 -13.66 11.11
CA LYS A 47 -10.19 -13.83 12.50
C LYS A 47 -9.36 -12.62 12.94
N LYS A 48 -9.29 -12.34 14.25
CA LYS A 48 -8.46 -11.25 14.81
C LYS A 48 -6.98 -11.46 14.44
N SER A 49 -6.48 -10.72 13.47
CA SER A 49 -5.05 -10.58 13.15
C SER A 49 -4.58 -9.16 13.50
N ASN A 50 -3.28 -8.99 13.74
CA ASN A 50 -2.66 -7.68 13.93
C ASN A 50 -1.93 -7.24 12.65
N PHE A 51 -1.69 -5.94 12.48
CA PHE A 51 -1.04 -5.39 11.28
C PHE A 51 0.33 -6.03 11.00
N GLN A 52 1.20 -6.21 12.00
CA GLN A 52 2.50 -6.86 11.80
C GLN A 52 2.39 -8.27 11.20
N SER A 53 1.40 -9.08 11.62
CA SER A 53 1.20 -10.42 11.05
C SER A 53 0.82 -10.41 9.56
N MET A 54 0.51 -9.24 9.00
CA MET A 54 0.11 -9.08 7.60
C MET A 54 1.22 -8.55 6.69
N LEU A 55 2.38 -8.15 7.21
CA LEU A 55 3.40 -7.47 6.39
C LEU A 55 3.77 -8.29 5.14
N GLY A 56 3.93 -9.60 5.23
CA GLY A 56 4.18 -10.46 4.06
C GLY A 56 2.99 -10.57 3.09
N TRP A 57 1.75 -10.45 3.58
CA TRP A 57 0.54 -10.43 2.75
C TRP A 57 0.33 -9.07 2.09
N LEU A 58 0.82 -8.00 2.71
CA LEU A 58 0.74 -6.65 2.15
C LEU A 58 1.52 -6.56 0.85
N GLU A 59 2.75 -7.07 0.83
CA GLU A 59 3.59 -7.09 -0.36
C GLU A 59 2.97 -7.91 -1.50
N THR A 60 2.50 -9.12 -1.17
CA THR A 60 2.12 -10.11 -2.20
C THR A 60 0.68 -10.00 -2.69
N ALA A 61 -0.23 -9.41 -1.90
CA ALA A 61 -1.65 -9.33 -2.24
C ALA A 61 -2.19 -7.90 -2.24
N VAL A 62 -1.88 -7.11 -1.21
CA VAL A 62 -2.53 -5.80 -1.01
C VAL A 62 -1.94 -4.73 -1.90
N LEU A 63 -0.61 -4.64 -2.03
CA LEU A 63 0.05 -3.66 -2.87
C LEU A 63 -0.27 -3.82 -4.37
N PRO A 64 -0.23 -5.02 -4.97
CA PRO A 64 -0.64 -5.21 -6.36
C PRO A 64 -2.05 -4.69 -6.64
N LEU A 65 -3.00 -4.98 -5.74
CA LEU A 65 -4.38 -4.54 -5.85
C LEU A 65 -4.54 -3.03 -5.63
N LEU A 66 -3.83 -2.46 -4.64
CA LEU A 66 -3.87 -1.03 -4.35
C LEU A 66 -3.31 -0.21 -5.51
N LEU A 67 -2.27 -0.71 -6.17
CA LEU A 67 -1.58 -0.02 -7.25
C LEU A 67 -2.15 -0.35 -8.63
N GLY A 68 -2.97 -1.40 -8.73
CA GLY A 68 -3.42 -1.94 -10.01
C GLY A 68 -2.26 -2.43 -10.87
N MET A 69 -1.21 -2.96 -10.23
CA MET A 69 0.02 -3.42 -10.88
C MET A 69 0.25 -4.90 -10.56
N TYR A 70 0.32 -5.75 -11.58
CA TYR A 70 0.54 -7.19 -11.40
C TYR A 70 1.93 -7.66 -11.86
N ASN A 71 2.70 -6.78 -12.52
CA ASN A 71 4.06 -7.08 -12.93
C ASN A 71 5.02 -6.89 -11.75
N GLN A 72 5.68 -7.98 -11.33
CA GLN A 72 6.62 -7.95 -10.21
C GLN A 72 7.84 -7.05 -10.47
N GLU A 73 8.33 -6.96 -11.71
CA GLU A 73 9.47 -6.09 -12.06
C GLU A 73 9.12 -4.61 -11.91
N ASP A 74 7.87 -4.23 -12.15
CA ASP A 74 7.42 -2.86 -11.89
C ASP A 74 7.21 -2.63 -10.38
N LEU A 75 6.67 -3.60 -9.64
CA LEU A 75 6.53 -3.51 -8.18
C LEU A 75 7.89 -3.37 -7.48
N LYS A 76 8.96 -4.02 -7.97
CA LYS A 76 10.34 -3.88 -7.46
C LYS A 76 10.91 -2.47 -7.60
N LYS A 77 10.32 -1.59 -8.43
CA LYS A 77 10.74 -0.18 -8.53
C LYS A 77 10.26 0.66 -7.35
N ILE A 78 9.35 0.13 -6.53
CA ILE A 78 8.96 0.71 -5.25
C ILE A 78 9.86 0.06 -4.20
N LYS A 79 10.79 0.82 -3.63
CA LYS A 79 11.75 0.27 -2.64
C LYS A 79 11.15 0.17 -1.25
N THR A 80 10.40 1.19 -0.84
CA THR A 80 9.82 1.25 0.50
C THR A 80 8.36 1.70 0.43
N VAL A 81 7.51 1.06 1.22
CA VAL A 81 6.17 1.53 1.51
C VAL A 81 6.11 1.99 2.96
N SER A 82 5.86 3.27 3.16
CA SER A 82 5.71 3.87 4.48
C SER A 82 4.23 4.02 4.82
N PHE A 83 3.82 3.39 5.91
CA PHE A 83 2.45 3.44 6.40
C PHE A 83 2.26 4.58 7.40
N TYR A 84 1.18 5.33 7.26
CA TYR A 84 0.88 6.50 8.08
C TYR A 84 -0.51 6.44 8.68
N ASP A 85 -0.65 6.99 9.88
CA ASP A 85 -1.93 7.25 10.49
C ASP A 85 -2.57 8.49 9.83
N PRO A 86 -3.81 8.38 9.30
CA PRO A 86 -4.44 9.49 8.57
C PRO A 86 -4.93 10.63 9.46
N GLU A 87 -5.13 10.41 10.75
CA GLU A 87 -5.63 11.44 11.68
C GLU A 87 -4.48 12.32 12.19
N SER A 88 -3.34 11.70 12.50
CA SER A 88 -2.17 12.36 13.09
C SER A 88 -1.04 12.63 12.09
N ASP A 89 -1.15 12.14 10.85
CA ASP A 89 -0.10 12.16 9.82
C ASP A 89 1.24 11.55 10.28
N THR A 90 1.20 10.68 11.30
CA THR A 90 2.39 10.07 11.91
C THR A 90 2.72 8.74 11.24
N LYS A 91 4.02 8.49 11.01
CA LYS A 91 4.49 7.22 10.43
C LYS A 91 4.32 6.08 11.43
N ILE A 92 3.73 4.99 10.98
CA ILE A 92 3.47 3.78 11.78
C ILE A 92 4.58 2.74 11.54
N GLU A 93 4.88 2.45 10.28
CA GLU A 93 5.76 1.34 9.89
C GLU A 93 6.37 1.59 8.51
N ASP A 94 7.58 1.08 8.28
CA ASP A 94 8.17 0.99 6.95
C ASP A 94 8.23 -0.47 6.50
N LEU A 95 7.82 -0.72 5.27
CA LEU A 95 8.00 -2.01 4.61
C LEU A 95 9.01 -1.84 3.48
N ASN A 96 10.21 -2.39 3.64
CA ASN A 96 11.17 -2.54 2.56
C ASN A 96 10.70 -3.67 1.66
N LEU A 97 10.55 -3.38 0.37
CA LEU A 97 10.17 -4.36 -0.63
C LEU A 97 11.43 -4.93 -1.28
N TYR A 98 11.51 -6.26 -1.34
CA TYR A 98 12.56 -7.00 -2.05
C TYR A 98 14.01 -6.70 -1.61
N GLU A 99 14.32 -6.90 -0.32
CA GLU A 99 15.72 -7.02 0.17
C GLU A 99 16.42 -8.30 -0.34
#